data_AF-Q1GRS4-F1
#
_entry.id   AF-Q1GRS4-F1
#
_cell.length_a   1.000
_cell.length_b   1.000
_cell.length_c   1.000
_cell.angle_alpha   90.00
_cell.angle_beta   90.00
_cell.angle_gamma   90.00
#
_symmetry.space_group_name_H-M   'P 1'
#
loop_
_entity.id
_entity.type
_entity.pdbx_description
1 polymer ?
#
loop_
_entity_poly.entity_id
_entity_poly.type
_entity_poly.pdbx_seq_one_letter_code
_entity_poly.pdbx_strand_id
1 'polypeptide(L)'
;MKPTFPERPGSMDDARLKMMEAIARKKLVTAQYNGQSLTLAPHLLFERHGDLFVSALNLNKNWRSDEEPRLGHFKLGGLAAVVLSDDGFDPLPGFDAAPPREQDTPLLGV
;
A
#
# COMPACT_ATOMS: atom_id res chain seq x y z
N MET A 1 -1.60 14.68 -36.06
CA MET A 1 -2.49 14.77 -34.89
C MET A 1 -2.20 13.55 -34.02
N LYS A 2 -1.45 13.70 -32.92
CA LYS A 2 -1.18 12.57 -32.01
C LYS A 2 -2.46 12.31 -31.19
N PRO A 3 -2.92 11.06 -31.06
CA PRO A 3 -4.05 10.78 -30.19
C PRO A 3 -3.58 10.98 -28.74
N THR A 4 -4.07 12.05 -28.12
CA THR A 4 -3.96 12.24 -26.68
C THR A 4 -5.01 11.33 -26.04
N PHE A 5 -4.58 10.13 -25.62
CA PHE A 5 -5.44 9.29 -24.79
C PHE A 5 -5.62 10.00 -23.45
N PRO A 6 -6.86 10.28 -23.01
CA PRO A 6 -7.06 10.74 -21.65
C PRO A 6 -6.53 9.63 -20.72
N GLU A 7 -5.62 9.98 -19.81
CA GLU A 7 -5.20 9.07 -18.75
C GLU A 7 -6.47 8.58 -18.05
N ARG A 8 -6.77 7.28 -18.20
CA ARG A 8 -7.89 6.68 -17.48
C ARG A 8 -7.62 6.90 -15.98
N PRO A 9 -8.60 7.35 -15.19
CA PRO A 9 -8.45 7.31 -13.73
C PRO A 9 -8.07 5.87 -13.35
N GLY A 10 -6.95 5.73 -12.62
CA GLY A 10 -6.24 4.46 -12.45
C GLY A 10 -7.19 3.32 -12.09
N SER A 11 -7.22 2.28 -12.91
CA SER A 11 -7.98 1.07 -12.62
C SER A 11 -7.38 0.34 -11.42
N MET A 12 -8.14 -0.57 -10.81
CA MET A 12 -7.63 -1.43 -9.72
C MET A 12 -6.34 -2.17 -10.11
N ASP A 13 -6.17 -2.52 -11.38
CA ASP A 13 -4.95 -3.14 -11.92
C ASP A 13 -3.73 -2.21 -11.83
N ASP A 14 -3.90 -0.90 -12.09
CA ASP A 14 -2.85 0.11 -11.96
C ASP A 14 -2.43 0.29 -10.50
N ALA A 15 -3.41 0.40 -9.60
CA ALA A 15 -3.16 0.47 -8.16
C ALA A 15 -2.41 -0.78 -7.66
N ARG A 16 -2.81 -1.97 -8.14
CA ARG A 16 -2.13 -3.24 -7.82
C ARG A 16 -0.69 -3.24 -8.33
N LEU A 17 -0.46 -2.86 -9.58
CA LEU A 17 0.88 -2.83 -10.16
C LEU A 17 1.82 -1.89 -9.40
N LYS A 18 1.36 -0.67 -9.12
CA LYS A 18 2.11 0.31 -8.33
C LYS A 18 2.39 -0.19 -6.92
N MET A 19 1.44 -0.87 -6.28
CA MET A 19 1.65 -1.40 -4.93
C MET A 19 2.64 -2.57 -4.92
N MET A 20 2.62 -3.44 -5.93
CA MET A 20 3.62 -4.50 -6.08
C MET A 20 5.02 -3.91 -6.31
N GLU A 21 5.13 -2.89 -7.17
CA GLU A 21 6.39 -2.18 -7.38
C GLU A 21 6.90 -1.52 -6.10
N ALA A 22 6.01 -0.88 -5.35
CA ALA A 22 6.34 -0.22 -4.09
C ALA A 22 6.91 -1.18 -3.07
N ILE A 23 6.29 -2.35 -2.91
CA ILE A 23 6.75 -3.39 -1.98
C ILE A 23 8.11 -3.93 -2.46
N ALA A 24 8.22 -4.32 -3.74
CA ALA A 24 9.44 -4.90 -4.29
C ALA A 24 10.66 -3.95 -4.24
N ARG A 25 10.41 -2.63 -4.36
CA ARG A 25 11.46 -1.59 -4.36
C ARG A 25 11.55 -0.82 -3.04
N LYS A 26 10.75 -1.20 -2.03
CA LYS A 26 10.64 -0.51 -0.74
C LYS A 26 10.39 0.99 -0.90
N LYS A 27 9.50 1.36 -1.82
CA LYS A 27 9.11 2.75 -2.11
C LYS A 27 7.86 3.14 -1.35
N LEU A 28 7.79 4.41 -0.96
CA LEU A 28 6.58 4.99 -0.40
C LEU A 28 5.49 5.12 -1.48
N VAL A 29 4.25 5.09 -1.04
CA VAL A 29 3.08 5.30 -1.89
C VAL A 29 2.24 6.41 -1.30
N THR A 30 1.81 7.35 -2.13
CA THR A 30 0.72 8.26 -1.78
C THR A 30 -0.58 7.80 -2.42
N ALA A 31 -1.68 7.89 -1.69
CA ALA A 31 -2.99 7.47 -2.15
C ALA A 31 -4.10 8.23 -1.42
N GLN A 32 -5.29 8.27 -2.01
CA GLN A 32 -6.50 8.68 -1.34
C GLN A 32 -7.26 7.46 -0.80
N TYR A 33 -7.68 7.51 0.44
CA TYR A 33 -8.46 6.47 1.10
C TYR A 33 -9.54 7.10 1.97
N ASN A 34 -10.80 6.70 1.78
CA ASN A 34 -11.94 7.27 2.51
C ASN A 34 -11.98 8.81 2.53
N GLY A 35 -11.56 9.45 1.42
CA GLY A 35 -11.53 10.92 1.29
C GLY A 35 -10.31 11.61 1.94
N GLN A 36 -9.34 10.86 2.48
CA GLN A 36 -8.12 11.40 3.06
C GLN A 36 -6.90 11.03 2.23
N SER A 37 -5.93 11.93 2.12
CA SER A 37 -4.63 11.63 1.51
C SER A 37 -3.72 10.95 2.53
N LEU A 38 -3.13 9.83 2.12
CA LEU A 38 -2.25 8.99 2.91
C LEU A 38 -0.90 8.82 2.21
N THR A 39 0.15 8.73 3.00
CA THR A 39 1.50 8.32 2.65
C THR A 39 1.76 7.02 3.39
N LEU A 40 1.92 5.95 2.63
CA LEU A 40 2.02 4.58 3.09
C LEU A 40 3.40 4.03 2.78
N ALA A 41 3.99 3.34 3.75
CA ALA A 41 5.11 2.43 3.58
C ALA A 41 4.55 0.99 3.47
N PRO A 42 4.34 0.45 2.26
CA PRO A 42 3.67 -0.83 2.07
C PRO A 42 4.56 -2.03 2.36
N HIS A 43 4.13 -2.90 3.27
CA HIS A 43 4.94 -4.04 3.75
C HIS A 43 4.48 -5.39 3.19
N LEU A 44 3.18 -5.61 3.03
CA LEU A 44 2.62 -6.88 2.57
C LEU A 44 1.37 -6.66 1.73
N LEU A 45 1.33 -7.22 0.52
CA LEU A 45 0.13 -7.39 -0.27
C LEU A 45 -0.42 -8.80 0.02
N PHE A 46 -1.71 -8.89 0.35
CA PHE A 46 -2.38 -10.15 0.64
C PHE A 46 -3.82 -10.13 0.14
N GLU A 47 -4.38 -11.32 -0.05
CA GLU A 47 -5.79 -11.51 -0.39
C GLU A 47 -6.58 -11.96 0.84
N ARG A 48 -7.80 -11.44 0.99
CA ARG A 48 -8.78 -11.87 2.00
C ARG A 48 -10.15 -11.96 1.35
N HIS A 49 -10.71 -13.18 1.30
CA HIS A 49 -12.04 -13.44 0.72
C HIS A 49 -12.23 -12.88 -0.71
N GLY A 50 -11.20 -12.98 -1.56
CA GLY A 50 -11.23 -12.48 -2.94
C GLY A 50 -10.96 -10.98 -3.10
N ASP A 51 -10.79 -10.24 -2.01
CA ASP A 51 -10.40 -8.83 -2.02
C ASP A 51 -8.90 -8.68 -1.72
N LEU A 52 -8.25 -7.73 -2.39
CA LEU A 52 -6.84 -7.39 -2.14
C LEU A 52 -6.70 -6.35 -1.04
N PHE A 53 -5.73 -6.55 -0.16
CA PHE A 53 -5.37 -5.67 0.93
C PHE A 53 -3.87 -5.43 0.98
N VAL A 54 -3.47 -4.24 1.44
CA VAL A 54 -2.09 -3.92 1.75
C VAL A 54 -1.94 -3.66 3.25
N SER A 55 -1.01 -4.36 3.90
CA SER A 55 -0.48 -3.99 5.20
C SER A 55 0.57 -2.92 4.99
N ALA A 56 0.37 -1.72 5.54
CA ALA A 56 1.29 -0.61 5.38
C ALA A 56 1.39 0.21 6.66
N LEU A 57 2.57 0.78 6.90
CA LEU A 57 2.73 1.81 7.92
C LEU A 57 2.20 3.13 7.36
N ASN A 58 1.26 3.75 8.07
CA ASN A 58 0.75 5.07 7.70
C ASN A 58 1.62 6.16 8.34
N LEU A 59 2.33 6.92 7.51
CA LEU A 59 3.24 7.98 7.96
C LEU A 59 2.52 9.29 8.31
N ASN A 60 1.27 9.48 7.89
CA ASN A 60 0.48 10.63 8.32
C ASN A 60 -0.10 10.47 9.73
N LYS A 61 -0.06 9.25 10.28
CA LYS A 61 -0.53 9.02 11.64
C LYS A 61 0.51 9.56 12.62
N ASN A 62 0.10 10.51 13.46
CA ASN A 62 0.95 11.03 14.52
C ASN A 62 1.01 10.00 15.65
N TRP A 63 2.08 9.21 15.68
CA TRP A 63 2.35 8.26 16.76
C TRP A 63 2.93 9.02 17.95
N ARG A 64 2.48 8.73 19.17
CA ARG A 64 3.17 9.25 20.37
C ARG A 64 4.53 8.54 20.49
N SER A 65 5.52 9.20 21.09
CA SER A 65 6.88 8.64 21.22
C SER A 65 6.96 7.30 21.95
N ASP A 66 5.98 7.01 22.81
CA ASP A 66 5.88 5.74 23.54
C ASP A 66 5.08 4.65 22.80
N GLU A 67 4.49 4.98 21.64
CA GLU A 67 3.73 4.01 20.85
C GLU A 67 4.58 3.40 19.74
N GLU A 68 4.69 2.07 19.76
CA GLU A 68 5.32 1.33 18.68
C GLU A 68 4.47 1.45 17.40
N PRO A 69 5.05 1.90 16.27
CA PRO A 69 4.30 2.04 15.01
C PRO A 69 3.75 0.70 14.55
N ARG A 70 2.50 0.70 14.06
CA ARG A 70 1.81 -0.52 13.61
C ARG A 70 1.36 -0.42 12.16
N LEU A 71 1.40 -1.57 11.48
CA LEU A 71 0.84 -1.72 10.15
C LEU A 71 -0.69 -1.63 10.21
N GLY A 72 -1.26 -0.73 9.43
CA GLY A 72 -2.68 -0.73 9.11
C GLY A 72 -2.96 -1.61 7.90
N HIS A 73 -4.19 -2.11 7.77
CA HIS A 73 -4.62 -2.89 6.61
C HIS A 73 -5.60 -2.07 5.78
N PHE A 74 -5.24 -1.81 4.53
CA PHE A 74 -6.01 -0.96 3.62
C PHE A 74 -6.53 -1.81 2.46
N LYS A 75 -7.83 -1.72 2.15
CA LYS A 75 -8.40 -2.43 1.00
C LYS A 75 -7.90 -1.76 -0.28
N LEU A 76 -7.24 -2.51 -1.15
CA LEU A 76 -6.63 -1.98 -2.37
C LEU A 76 -7.68 -1.35 -3.30
N GLY A 77 -8.86 -1.97 -3.42
CA GLY A 77 -9.97 -1.42 -4.20
C GLY A 77 -10.57 -0.11 -3.65
N GLY A 78 -10.21 0.29 -2.43
CA GLY A 78 -10.57 1.59 -1.84
C GLY A 78 -9.49 2.66 -1.99
N LEU A 79 -8.30 2.31 -2.48
CA LEU A 79 -7.21 3.25 -2.72
C LEU A 79 -7.39 3.90 -4.10
N ALA A 80 -7.51 5.21 -4.13
CA ALA A 80 -7.61 6.01 -5.34
C ALA A 80 -6.36 6.89 -5.51
N ALA A 81 -6.12 7.34 -6.75
CA ALA A 81 -5.00 8.23 -7.07
C ALA A 81 -3.65 7.72 -6.52
N VAL A 82 -3.38 6.43 -6.70
CA VAL A 82 -2.16 5.78 -6.20
C VAL A 82 -0.96 6.28 -7.01
N VAL A 83 0.04 6.82 -6.31
CA VAL A 83 1.27 7.36 -6.88
C VAL A 83 2.47 6.79 -6.11
N LEU A 84 3.44 6.25 -6.85
CA LEU A 84 4.72 5.79 -6.30
C LEU A 84 5.60 7.01 -6.00
N SER A 85 6.23 7.04 -4.83
CA SER A 85 7.25 8.06 -4.52
C SER A 85 8.64 7.58 -4.95
N ASP A 86 9.54 8.54 -5.17
CA ASP A 86 10.97 8.26 -5.28
C ASP A 86 11.61 7.94 -3.92
N ASP A 87 10.97 8.34 -2.82
CA ASP A 87 11.41 8.05 -1.46
C ASP A 87 11.21 6.58 -1.09
N GLY A 88 12.17 6.04 -0.35
CA GLY A 88 12.12 4.68 0.20
C GLY A 88 11.63 4.63 1.65
N PHE A 89 11.42 3.43 2.16
CA PHE A 89 11.24 3.17 3.59
C PHE A 89 12.02 1.93 4.03
N ASP A 90 12.35 1.89 5.32
CA ASP A 90 12.86 0.69 5.98
C ASP A 90 11.69 -0.07 6.61
N PRO A 91 11.59 -1.40 6.40
CA PRO A 91 10.58 -2.22 7.06
C PRO A 91 10.68 -2.11 8.59
N LEU A 92 9.55 -2.23 9.28
CA LEU A 92 9.54 -2.22 10.74
C LEU A 92 10.45 -3.33 11.32
N PRO A 93 11.18 -3.06 12.41
CA PRO A 93 11.98 -4.08 13.09
C PRO A 93 11.13 -5.29 13.48
N GLY A 94 11.58 -6.49 13.10
CA GLY A 94 10.86 -7.73 13.39
C GLY A 94 9.62 -7.97 12.51
N PHE A 95 9.43 -7.20 11.44
CA PHE A 95 8.41 -7.51 10.44
C PHE A 95 8.63 -8.90 9.83
N ASP A 96 7.57 -9.70 9.83
CA ASP A 96 7.47 -10.96 9.11
C ASP A 96 6.36 -10.81 8.06
N ALA A 97 6.59 -11.35 6.86
CA ALA A 97 5.64 -11.30 5.74
C ALA A 97 4.46 -12.27 5.91
N ALA A 98 4.21 -12.70 7.15
CA ALA A 98 3.09 -13.54 7.49
C ALA A 98 1.75 -12.82 7.28
N PRO A 99 0.72 -13.54 6.83
CA PRO A 99 -0.61 -12.97 6.68
C PRO A 99 -1.16 -12.50 8.04
N PRO A 100 -1.93 -11.39 8.09
CA PRO A 100 -2.52 -10.91 9.34
C PRO A 100 -3.53 -11.87 9.99
N ARG A 101 -4.13 -12.78 9.20
CA ARG A 101 -5.04 -13.83 9.66
C ARG A 101 -4.70 -15.14 8.95
N GLU A 102 -4.97 -16.27 9.58
CA GLU A 102 -4.66 -17.60 9.02
C GLU A 102 -5.33 -17.87 7.66
N GLN A 103 -6.55 -17.36 7.45
CA GLN A 103 -7.25 -17.50 6.17
C GLN A 103 -6.81 -16.49 5.08
N ASP A 104 -5.94 -15.54 5.40
CA ASP A 104 -5.45 -14.60 4.39
C ASP A 104 -4.32 -15.26 3.58
N THR A 105 -4.26 -14.95 2.28
CA THR A 105 -3.22 -15.47 1.40
C THR A 105 -2.18 -14.38 1.14
N PRO A 106 -0.94 -14.50 1.65
CA PRO A 106 0.12 -13.54 1.34
C PRO A 106 0.50 -13.64 -0.14
N LEU A 107 0.68 -12.50 -0.80
CA LEU A 107 1.02 -12.42 -2.23
C LEU A 107 2.44 -11.88 -2.44
N LEU A 108 2.82 -10.82 -1.72
CA LEU A 108 4.14 -10.19 -1.82
C LEU A 108 4.47 -9.40 -0.56
N GLY A 109 5.65 -9.66 0.04
CA GLY A 109 6.21 -8.90 1.15
C GLY A 109 7.57 -8.27 0.82
N VAL A 110 7.99 -7.29 1.63
CA VAL A 110 9.28 -6.57 1.53
C VAL A 110 10.51 -7.37 1.93
#